data_AF-A0A2G9M0H4-F1
#
_entry.id   AF-A0A2G9M0H4-F1
#
_cell.length_a   1.000
_cell.length_b   1.000
_cell.length_c   1.000
_cell.angle_alpha   90.00
_cell.angle_beta   90.00
_cell.angle_gamma   90.00
#
_symmetry.space_group_name_H-M   'P 1'
#
loop_
_entity.id
_entity.type
_entity.pdbx_description
1 polymer ?
#
loop_
_entity_poly.entity_id
_entity_poly.type
_entity_poly.pdbx_seq_one_letter_code
_entity_poly.pdbx_strand_id
1 'polypeptide(L)'
;CPSDCPLDKKDGICIKDADGICDPDCLPGVDPDCSQTVNQTITPNASASGCGNGICDSTETYLSCPQDCPSGGKDGYCDGVKDGICDPDCQKNQDPDCAAAPARAETDNTARILIAAIFGVILLFIALFVMIKMKARSEQ
;
A
#
# COMPACT_ATOMS: atom_id res chain seq x y z
N CYS A 1 14.24 -43.72 -22.95
CA CYS A 1 13.13 -43.33 -23.82
C CYS A 1 13.56 -43.45 -25.29
N PRO A 2 12.65 -43.68 -26.26
CA PRO A 2 12.97 -43.59 -27.68
C PRO A 2 13.48 -42.19 -28.04
N SER A 3 14.31 -42.10 -29.07
CA SER A 3 15.16 -40.95 -29.42
C SER A 3 14.43 -39.65 -29.79
N ASP A 4 13.09 -39.69 -29.88
CA ASP A 4 12.26 -38.58 -30.37
C ASP A 4 11.19 -38.15 -29.36
N CYS A 5 11.39 -38.42 -28.06
CA CYS A 5 10.49 -37.92 -27.02
C CYS A 5 10.73 -36.41 -26.85
N PRO A 6 9.75 -35.54 -27.11
CA PRO A 6 9.91 -34.10 -26.91
C PRO A 6 9.97 -33.80 -25.41
N LEU A 7 11.19 -33.60 -24.90
CA LEU A 7 11.51 -33.35 -23.48
C LEU A 7 11.03 -31.98 -22.98
N ASP A 8 10.56 -31.11 -23.88
CA ASP A 8 10.04 -29.77 -23.61
C ASP A 8 8.51 -29.71 -23.49
N LYS A 9 7.83 -30.87 -23.43
CA LYS A 9 6.36 -30.95 -23.45
C LYS A 9 5.81 -31.62 -22.21
N LYS A 10 4.59 -31.20 -21.87
CA LYS A 10 3.84 -31.76 -20.77
C LYS A 10 3.29 -33.15 -21.12
N ASP A 11 3.93 -34.21 -20.63
CA ASP A 11 3.54 -35.61 -20.82
C ASP A 11 3.26 -36.35 -19.50
N GLY A 12 3.44 -35.67 -18.36
CA GLY A 12 3.19 -36.17 -17.01
C GLY A 12 4.35 -36.95 -16.40
N ILE A 13 5.53 -36.96 -17.05
CA ILE A 13 6.73 -37.64 -16.57
C ILE A 13 7.81 -36.58 -16.34
N CYS A 14 8.31 -36.47 -15.10
CA CYS A 14 9.45 -35.59 -14.80
C CYS A 14 10.78 -36.29 -15.11
N ILE A 15 11.57 -35.71 -16.01
CA ILE A 15 12.94 -36.08 -16.38
C ILE A 15 13.87 -34.98 -15.85
N LYS A 16 14.94 -35.38 -15.14
CA LYS A 16 15.80 -34.48 -14.34
C LYS A 16 17.25 -34.45 -14.81
N ASP A 17 17.44 -34.60 -16.12
CA ASP A 17 18.76 -34.65 -16.73
C ASP A 17 19.31 -33.23 -16.85
N ALA A 18 20.63 -33.07 -16.74
CA ALA A 18 21.31 -31.77 -16.90
C ALA A 18 21.73 -31.58 -18.37
N ASP A 19 20.76 -31.59 -19.28
CA ASP A 19 20.95 -31.57 -20.73
C ASP A 19 20.65 -30.21 -21.38
N GLY A 20 20.28 -29.22 -20.57
CA GLY A 20 19.93 -27.87 -20.99
C GLY A 20 18.48 -27.71 -21.46
N ILE A 21 17.64 -28.73 -21.29
CA ILE A 21 16.20 -28.70 -21.60
C ILE A 21 15.42 -28.75 -20.29
N CYS A 22 14.51 -27.79 -20.09
CA CYS A 22 13.62 -27.81 -18.92
C CYS A 22 12.39 -28.67 -19.19
N ASP A 23 12.17 -29.67 -18.33
CA ASP A 23 10.98 -30.52 -18.32
C ASP A 23 9.83 -29.86 -17.53
N PRO A 24 8.69 -29.54 -18.17
CA PRO A 24 7.58 -28.82 -17.55
C PRO A 24 6.76 -29.66 -16.54
N ASP A 25 6.99 -30.97 -16.42
CA ASP A 25 6.33 -31.85 -15.45
C ASP A 25 7.11 -32.02 -14.14
N CYS A 26 8.31 -31.45 -14.05
CA CYS A 26 9.10 -31.46 -12.83
C CYS A 26 8.65 -30.43 -11.78
N LEU A 27 8.76 -30.80 -10.51
CA LEU A 27 8.53 -29.89 -9.39
C LEU A 27 9.65 -28.82 -9.31
N PRO A 28 9.37 -27.64 -8.73
CA PRO A 28 10.37 -26.60 -8.48
C PRO A 28 11.69 -27.13 -7.89
N GLY A 29 12.79 -26.94 -8.62
CA GLY A 29 14.14 -27.30 -8.18
C GLY A 29 14.51 -28.79 -8.29
N VAL A 30 13.66 -29.61 -8.94
CA VAL A 30 13.97 -31.02 -9.23
C VAL A 30 14.77 -31.17 -10.52
N ASP A 31 14.42 -30.39 -11.53
CA ASP A 31 15.17 -30.27 -12.78
C ASP A 31 16.14 -29.05 -12.65
N PRO A 32 17.46 -29.27 -12.79
CA PRO A 32 18.47 -28.21 -12.69
C PRO A 32 18.47 -27.23 -13.87
N ASP A 33 17.95 -27.63 -15.03
CA ASP A 33 17.83 -26.82 -16.24
C ASP A 33 16.53 -26.02 -16.27
N CYS A 34 15.53 -26.44 -15.49
CA CYS A 34 14.44 -25.58 -15.05
C CYS A 34 14.92 -24.54 -14.03
N SER A 35 15.84 -23.68 -14.48
CA SER A 35 16.05 -22.37 -13.90
C SER A 35 14.68 -21.70 -13.86
N GLN A 36 14.21 -21.34 -12.67
CA GLN A 36 12.93 -20.66 -12.42
C GLN A 36 12.89 -19.30 -13.13
N THR A 37 12.77 -19.33 -14.45
CA THR A 37 12.15 -18.31 -15.27
C THR A 37 10.88 -18.97 -15.80
N VAL A 38 9.94 -19.25 -14.90
CA VAL A 38 8.55 -19.51 -15.26
C VAL A 38 7.99 -18.19 -15.75
N ASN A 39 8.38 -17.87 -16.97
CA ASN A 39 7.84 -16.80 -17.76
C ASN A 39 7.97 -17.27 -19.22
N GLN A 40 7.11 -18.22 -19.56
CA GLN A 40 6.52 -18.35 -20.90
C GLN A 40 5.03 -18.59 -20.70
N THR A 41 4.37 -17.62 -20.06
CA THR A 41 3.54 -16.69 -20.80
C THR A 41 3.98 -15.25 -20.49
N ILE A 42 5.05 -14.79 -21.14
CA ILE A 42 5.45 -13.38 -21.09
C ILE A 42 4.68 -12.62 -22.18
N THR A 43 3.66 -11.87 -21.79
CA THR A 43 3.55 -10.52 -22.35
C THR A 43 4.68 -9.70 -21.75
N PRO A 44 5.65 -9.16 -22.51
CA PRO A 44 6.78 -8.43 -21.92
C PRO A 44 6.29 -7.05 -21.52
N ASN A 45 5.60 -6.95 -20.39
CA ASN A 45 5.41 -5.70 -19.68
C ASN A 45 5.02 -5.93 -18.20
N ALA A 46 5.88 -6.61 -17.46
CA ALA A 46 6.03 -6.41 -16.03
C ALA A 46 7.51 -6.60 -15.74
N SER A 47 8.24 -5.54 -16.08
CA SER A 47 9.63 -5.40 -15.72
C SER A 47 9.74 -5.48 -14.21
N ALA A 48 10.15 -6.63 -13.68
CA ALA A 48 10.84 -6.73 -12.38
C ALA A 48 12.23 -6.08 -12.47
N SER A 49 12.32 -4.93 -13.15
CA SER A 49 13.53 -4.14 -13.38
C SER A 49 13.43 -2.89 -12.52
N GLY A 50 13.36 -3.08 -11.21
CA GLY A 50 13.17 -2.01 -10.23
C GLY A 50 13.31 -2.53 -8.81
N CYS A 51 12.77 -3.73 -8.57
CA CYS A 51 12.64 -4.25 -7.22
C CYS A 51 13.96 -4.35 -6.45
N GLY A 52 14.02 -3.71 -5.29
CA GLY A 52 15.19 -3.51 -4.44
C GLY A 52 15.90 -2.17 -4.67
N ASN A 53 15.30 -1.23 -5.41
CA ASN A 53 15.82 0.13 -5.58
C ASN A 53 15.34 1.08 -4.47
N GLY A 54 14.44 0.63 -3.61
CA GLY A 54 13.85 1.38 -2.50
C GLY A 54 12.74 2.34 -2.91
N ILE A 55 12.20 2.23 -4.13
CA ILE A 55 11.15 3.06 -4.69
C ILE A 55 10.07 2.15 -5.26
N CYS A 56 8.85 2.23 -4.74
CA CYS A 56 7.70 1.54 -5.33
C CYS A 56 7.32 2.19 -6.67
N ASP A 57 7.77 1.61 -7.76
CA ASP A 57 7.45 2.07 -9.11
C ASP A 57 6.03 1.64 -9.53
N SER A 58 5.45 2.31 -10.55
CA SER A 58 4.07 2.02 -10.99
C SER A 58 3.85 0.64 -11.62
N THR A 59 4.93 -0.10 -11.87
CA THR A 59 4.92 -1.49 -12.34
C THR A 59 5.13 -2.49 -11.20
N GLU A 60 5.34 -1.99 -9.99
CA GLU A 60 5.59 -2.74 -8.78
C GLU A 60 4.37 -2.68 -7.87
N THR A 61 4.20 -3.74 -7.08
CA THR A 61 3.08 -3.92 -6.16
C THR A 61 3.58 -4.66 -4.94
N TYR A 62 2.83 -4.67 -3.85
CA TYR A 62 3.12 -5.47 -2.67
C TYR A 62 3.31 -6.96 -3.03
N LEU A 63 2.56 -7.47 -4.00
CA LEU A 63 2.69 -8.86 -4.46
C LEU A 63 3.98 -9.11 -5.25
N SER A 64 4.38 -8.18 -6.12
CA SER A 64 5.55 -8.35 -7.00
C SER A 64 6.86 -7.87 -6.38
N CYS A 65 6.81 -6.93 -5.44
CA CYS A 65 7.96 -6.32 -4.78
C CYS A 65 7.64 -5.78 -3.37
N PRO A 66 7.40 -6.65 -2.38
CA PRO A 66 7.06 -6.22 -1.01
C PRO A 66 8.17 -5.45 -0.29
N GLN A 67 9.41 -5.51 -0.80
CA GLN A 67 10.55 -4.77 -0.24
C GLN A 67 10.49 -3.26 -0.53
N ASP A 68 9.98 -2.87 -1.71
CA ASP A 68 9.88 -1.47 -2.12
C ASP A 68 8.44 -0.95 -2.02
N CYS A 69 7.45 -1.82 -2.21
CA CYS A 69 6.02 -1.56 -2.05
C CYS A 69 5.50 -2.27 -0.77
N PRO A 70 5.48 -1.59 0.40
CA PRO A 70 5.05 -2.20 1.65
C PRO A 70 3.52 -2.34 1.73
N SER A 71 3.06 -3.16 2.68
CA SER A 71 1.65 -3.36 3.01
C SER A 71 0.93 -2.03 3.27
N GLY A 72 -0.26 -1.88 2.72
CA GLY A 72 -1.03 -0.64 2.75
C GLY A 72 -0.51 0.50 1.85
N GLY A 73 0.40 0.18 0.93
CA GLY A 73 0.89 1.09 -0.10
C GLY A 73 -0.16 1.38 -1.16
N LYS A 74 -0.05 2.53 -1.86
CA LYS A 74 -0.88 2.80 -3.03
C LYS A 74 -0.17 2.39 -4.31
N ASP A 75 -0.24 1.11 -4.64
CA ASP A 75 0.48 0.48 -5.75
C ASP A 75 -0.44 -0.18 -6.79
N GLY A 76 -1.76 -0.05 -6.63
CA GLY A 76 -2.77 -0.62 -7.51
C GLY A 76 -3.08 -2.09 -7.24
N TYR A 77 -2.51 -2.67 -6.18
CA TYR A 77 -2.79 -4.02 -5.70
C TYR A 77 -3.39 -3.96 -4.30
N CYS A 78 -4.45 -4.72 -4.06
CA CYS A 78 -5.06 -4.86 -2.75
C CYS A 78 -4.45 -6.06 -2.02
N ASP A 79 -3.68 -5.84 -0.95
CA ASP A 79 -3.02 -6.90 -0.19
C ASP A 79 -3.98 -7.68 0.75
N GLY A 80 -5.01 -7.01 1.28
CA GLY A 80 -6.00 -7.57 2.19
C GLY A 80 -5.40 -8.15 3.48
N VAL A 81 -4.22 -7.70 3.88
CA VAL A 81 -3.50 -8.23 5.04
C VAL A 81 -4.06 -7.63 6.30
N LYS A 82 -4.38 -8.48 7.30
CA LYS A 82 -4.82 -8.01 8.61
C LYS A 82 -3.63 -7.62 9.51
N ASP A 83 -2.98 -6.50 9.24
CA ASP A 83 -1.82 -6.00 9.97
C ASP A 83 -2.06 -4.67 10.73
N GLY A 84 -3.28 -4.14 10.66
CA GLY A 84 -3.67 -2.87 11.25
C GLY A 84 -3.40 -1.65 10.37
N ILE A 85 -2.96 -1.86 9.13
CA ILE A 85 -2.76 -0.84 8.09
C ILE A 85 -3.85 -1.02 7.05
N CYS A 86 -4.49 0.08 6.65
CA CYS A 86 -5.48 0.03 5.58
C CYS A 86 -4.82 0.29 4.22
N ASP A 87 -5.02 -0.63 3.29
CA ASP A 87 -4.65 -0.54 1.89
C ASP A 87 -5.62 0.35 1.09
N PRO A 88 -5.13 1.45 0.49
CA PRO A 88 -5.95 2.40 -0.26
C PRO A 88 -6.47 1.86 -1.60
N ASP A 89 -5.92 0.78 -2.14
CA ASP A 89 -6.33 0.15 -3.39
C ASP A 89 -7.37 -0.96 -3.17
N CYS A 90 -7.60 -1.36 -1.91
CA CYS A 90 -8.66 -2.27 -1.54
C CYS A 90 -10.06 -1.62 -1.59
N GLN A 91 -11.02 -2.34 -2.17
CA GLN A 91 -12.43 -1.96 -2.10
C GLN A 91 -12.98 -2.20 -0.69
N LYS A 92 -14.13 -1.58 -0.40
CA LYS A 92 -14.79 -1.67 0.92
C LYS A 92 -14.97 -3.15 1.34
N ASN A 93 -14.36 -3.51 2.48
CA ASN A 93 -14.34 -4.86 3.08
C ASN A 93 -13.42 -5.90 2.42
N GLN A 94 -12.54 -5.51 1.49
CA GLN A 94 -11.49 -6.41 1.00
C GLN A 94 -10.30 -6.45 1.96
N ASP A 95 -10.00 -5.31 2.57
CA ASP A 95 -9.06 -5.19 3.66
C ASP A 95 -9.82 -5.13 5.01
N PRO A 96 -9.55 -6.07 5.94
CA PRO A 96 -10.14 -6.09 7.28
C PRO A 96 -9.85 -4.83 8.12
N ASP A 97 -8.77 -4.10 7.84
CA ASP A 97 -8.29 -2.97 8.62
C ASP A 97 -8.80 -1.61 8.10
N CYS A 98 -9.28 -1.56 6.85
CA CYS A 98 -9.93 -0.37 6.28
C CYS A 98 -11.30 -0.02 6.90
N ALA A 99 -11.91 -0.96 7.64
CA ALA A 99 -13.09 -0.67 8.45
C ALA A 99 -12.72 -0.20 9.88
N ALA A 100 -11.47 -0.40 10.29
CA ALA A 100 -11.02 -0.29 11.68
C ALA A 100 -10.16 0.95 11.97
N ALA A 101 -9.60 1.61 10.95
CA ALA A 101 -8.89 2.85 11.18
C ALA A 101 -9.89 3.95 11.61
N PRO A 102 -9.81 4.51 12.84
CA PRO A 102 -10.34 5.84 13.04
C PRO A 102 -9.55 6.70 12.05
N ALA A 103 -10.24 7.18 11.01
CA ALA A 103 -9.71 8.15 10.07
C ALA A 103 -8.80 9.08 10.86
N ARG A 104 -7.53 9.20 10.44
CA ARG A 104 -6.58 10.24 10.88
C ARG A 104 -7.41 11.37 11.44
N ALA A 105 -7.36 11.59 12.76
CA ALA A 105 -8.19 12.59 13.40
C ALA A 105 -8.08 13.85 12.55
N GLU A 106 -9.12 14.11 11.74
CA GLU A 106 -9.23 15.35 11.01
C GLU A 106 -9.12 16.36 12.13
N THR A 107 -8.10 17.20 12.07
CA THR A 107 -7.92 18.26 13.04
C THR A 107 -9.25 18.99 13.10
N ASP A 108 -9.98 18.77 14.19
CA ASP A 108 -11.37 19.18 14.32
C ASP A 108 -11.41 20.70 14.32
N ASN A 109 -11.62 21.25 13.13
CA ASN A 109 -11.69 22.68 12.88
C ASN A 109 -12.85 23.29 13.69
N THR A 110 -13.82 22.48 14.12
CA THR A 110 -14.91 22.85 15.02
C THR A 110 -14.41 23.27 16.39
N ALA A 111 -13.48 22.52 16.99
CA ALA A 111 -12.89 22.87 18.29
C ALA A 111 -12.10 24.19 18.22
N ARG A 112 -11.37 24.43 17.13
CA ARG A 112 -10.63 25.70 16.90
C ARG A 112 -11.58 26.89 16.72
N ILE A 113 -12.68 26.72 15.98
CA ILE A 113 -13.70 27.77 15.76
C ILE A 113 -14.42 28.10 17.08
N LEU A 114 -14.79 27.09 17.87
CA LEU A 114 -15.44 27.29 19.17
C LEU A 114 -14.55 28.05 20.15
N ILE A 115 -13.27 27.69 20.24
CA ILE A 115 -12.30 28.41 21.11
C ILE A 115 -12.14 29.86 20.65
N ALA A 116 -12.00 30.11 19.34
CA ALA A 116 -11.87 31.47 18.80
C ALA A 116 -13.11 32.33 19.07
N ALA A 117 -14.32 31.76 18.97
CA ALA A 117 -15.57 32.45 19.27
C ALA A 117 -15.67 32.84 20.75
N ILE A 118 -15.30 31.94 21.66
CA ILE A 118 -15.30 32.22 23.12
C ILE A 118 -14.32 33.35 23.45
N PHE A 119 -13.10 33.30 22.92
CA PHE A 119 -12.12 34.37 23.11
C PHE A 119 -12.60 35.72 22.57
N GLY A 120 -13.24 35.75 21.39
CA GLY A 120 -13.81 36.96 20.81
C GLY A 120 -14.89 37.60 21.70
N VAL A 121 -15.79 36.79 22.26
CA VAL A 121 -16.84 37.26 23.19
C VAL A 121 -16.22 37.80 24.49
N ILE A 122 -15.24 37.11 25.06
CA ILE A 122 -14.54 37.55 26.27
C ILE A 122 -13.86 38.91 26.05
N LEU A 123 -13.16 39.09 24.92
CA LEU A 123 -12.50 40.37 24.59
C LEU A 123 -13.50 41.51 24.44
N LEU A 124 -14.68 41.25 23.87
CA LEU A 124 -15.74 42.25 23.76
C LEU A 124 -16.28 42.67 25.13
N PHE A 125 -16.48 41.73 26.05
CA PHE A 125 -16.88 42.03 27.43
C PHE A 125 -15.80 42.81 28.18
N ILE A 126 -14.53 42.45 28.02
CA ILE A 126 -13.41 43.20 28.60
C ILE A 126 -13.37 44.63 28.04
N ALA A 127 -13.51 44.81 26.73
CA ALA A 127 -13.54 46.12 26.10
C ALA A 127 -14.73 46.97 26.60
N LEU A 128 -15.93 46.38 26.73
CA LEU A 128 -17.10 47.04 27.30
C LEU A 128 -16.87 47.43 28.76
N PHE A 129 -16.31 46.54 29.57
CA PHE A 129 -15.99 46.83 30.97
C PHE A 129 -14.96 47.96 31.11
N VAL A 130 -13.92 47.95 30.26
CA VAL A 130 -12.92 49.02 30.19
C VAL A 130 -13.58 50.33 29.74
N MET A 131 -14.44 50.32 28.71
CA MET A 131 -15.15 51.51 28.25
C MET A 131 -16.08 52.09 29.32
N ILE A 132 -16.82 51.25 30.05
CA ILE A 132 -17.66 51.66 31.18
C ILE A 132 -16.79 52.29 32.28
N LYS A 133 -15.65 51.67 32.60
CA LYS A 133 -14.69 52.19 33.59
C LYS A 133 -14.00 53.49 33.15
N MET A 134 -13.69 53.64 31.86
CA MET A 134 -13.10 54.85 31.29
C MET A 134 -14.11 56.00 31.27
N LYS A 135 -15.37 55.71 30.90
CA LYS A 135 -16.45 56.70 30.93
C LYS A 135 -16.73 57.20 32.35
N ALA A 136 -16.81 56.30 33.33
CA ALA A 136 -16.99 56.67 34.73
C ALA A 136 -15.84 57.53 35.30
N ARG A 137 -14.60 57.39 34.79
CA ARG A 137 -13.46 58.21 35.20
C ARG A 137 -13.38 59.57 34.52
N SER A 138 -14.10 59.79 33.42
CA SER A 138 -14.17 61.10 32.74
C SER A 138 -15.18 62.05 33.39
N GLU A 139 -16.07 61.54 34.24
CA GLU A 139 -17.11 62.30 34.92
C GLU A 139 -16.71 62.69 36.37
N GLN A 140 -15.48 62.36 36.79
CA GLN A 140 -14.83 62.81 38.03
C GLN A 140 -13.70 63.79 37.72
#